data_AF-A0A7X6ZEA7-F1
#
_entry.id   AF-A0A7X6ZEA7-F1
#
_cell.length_a   1.000
_cell.length_b   1.000
_cell.length_c   1.000
_cell.angle_alpha   90.00
_cell.angle_beta   90.00
_cell.angle_gamma   90.00
#
_symmetry.space_group_name_H-M   'P 1'
#
loop_
_entity.id
_entity.type
_entity.pdbx_description
1 polymer ?
#
loop_
_entity_poly.entity_id
_entity_poly.type
_entity_poly.pdbx_seq_one_letter_code
_entity_poly.pdbx_strand_id
1 'polypeptide(L)'
;DFGIVPVEAQACGTPVIAFGRGGATETVIPVDGTNWDKATGVFFYEQSESAIRAAVKQFIEGEACFDRQEIRKNAEKFSAGRFKKEITAFIREKTGITPEGL
;
A
#
# COMPACT_ATOMS: atom_id res chain seq x y z
N ASP A 1 0.73 -6.79 -12.03
CA ASP A 1 1.39 -5.58 -11.50
C ASP A 1 1.43 -5.71 -9.98
N PHE A 2 2.57 -5.41 -9.36
CA PHE A 2 2.79 -5.44 -7.90
C PHE A 2 2.06 -4.27 -7.20
N GLY A 3 1.55 -3.29 -7.96
CA GLY A 3 0.94 -2.10 -7.37
C GLY A 3 2.00 -1.15 -6.83
N ILE A 4 3.12 -1.02 -7.55
CA ILE A 4 4.24 -0.15 -7.13
C ILE A 4 3.82 1.32 -7.04
N VAL A 5 2.94 1.79 -7.94
CA VAL A 5 2.44 3.16 -7.94
C VAL A 5 1.70 3.50 -6.64
N PRO A 6 0.76 2.67 -6.14
CA PRO A 6 0.23 2.82 -4.79
C PRO A 6 1.29 2.88 -3.69
N VAL A 7 2.34 2.07 -3.77
CA VAL A 7 3.42 2.07 -2.76
C VAL A 7 4.21 3.38 -2.79
N GLU A 8 4.53 3.92 -3.98
CA GLU A 8 5.23 5.20 -4.14
C GLU A 8 4.41 6.38 -3.60
N ALA A 9 3.11 6.41 -3.92
CA ALA A 9 2.21 7.42 -3.37
C ALA A 9 2.12 7.32 -1.84
N GLN A 10 1.97 6.11 -1.31
CA GLN A 10 1.92 5.89 0.14
C GLN A 10 3.25 6.24 0.82
N ALA A 11 4.41 6.05 0.18
CA ALA A 11 5.71 6.45 0.73
C ALA A 11 5.82 7.98 0.95
N CYS A 12 5.08 8.76 0.15
CA CYS A 12 4.92 10.21 0.32
C CYS A 12 3.84 10.59 1.35
N GLY A 13 3.20 9.61 2.01
CA GLY A 13 2.08 9.80 2.93
C GLY A 13 0.76 10.11 2.21
N THR A 14 0.64 9.78 0.92
CA THR A 14 -0.53 10.13 0.11
C THR A 14 -1.50 8.94 0.04
N PRO A 15 -2.76 9.09 0.49
CA PRO A 15 -3.76 8.05 0.32
C PRO A 15 -4.16 7.93 -1.15
N VAL A 16 -4.58 6.74 -1.58
CA VAL A 16 -4.88 6.46 -3.00
C VAL A 16 -6.33 6.02 -3.23
N ILE A 17 -6.89 6.33 -4.39
CA ILE A 17 -8.07 5.65 -4.92
C ILE A 17 -7.58 4.61 -5.92
N ALA A 18 -7.90 3.33 -5.70
CA ALA A 18 -7.39 2.25 -6.54
C ALA A 18 -8.46 1.24 -6.93
N PHE A 19 -8.26 0.57 -8.07
CA PHE A 19 -9.11 -0.55 -8.45
C PHE A 19 -8.81 -1.73 -7.53
N GLY A 20 -9.81 -2.25 -6.83
CA GLY A 20 -9.68 -3.28 -5.79
C GLY A 20 -9.40 -4.69 -6.33
N ARG A 21 -8.42 -4.82 -7.23
CA ARG A 21 -7.88 -6.08 -7.77
C ARG A 21 -6.37 -5.98 -7.99
N GLY A 22 -5.70 -7.13 -8.02
CA GLY A 22 -4.26 -7.22 -8.32
C GLY A 22 -3.38 -6.63 -7.22
N GLY A 23 -2.19 -6.15 -7.55
CA GLY A 23 -1.21 -5.66 -6.55
C GLY A 23 -1.70 -4.50 -5.66
N ALA A 24 -2.75 -3.77 -6.07
CA ALA A 24 -3.38 -2.77 -5.20
C ALA A 24 -3.96 -3.40 -3.92
N THR A 25 -4.56 -4.60 -4.00
CA THR A 25 -5.13 -5.28 -2.83
C THR A 25 -4.07 -5.86 -1.88
N GLU A 26 -2.82 -5.96 -2.34
CA GLU A 26 -1.69 -6.41 -1.52
C GLU A 26 -1.06 -5.24 -0.75
N THR A 27 -1.19 -4.02 -1.26
CA THR A 27 -0.41 -2.85 -0.80
C THR A 27 -1.25 -1.74 -0.19
N VAL A 28 -2.55 -1.64 -0.50
CA VAL A 28 -3.45 -0.61 0.03
C VAL A 28 -4.33 -1.20 1.12
N ILE A 29 -4.45 -0.49 2.25
CA ILE A 29 -5.41 -0.80 3.31
C ILE A 29 -6.68 0.02 3.02
N PRO A 30 -7.79 -0.60 2.58
CA PRO A 30 -8.97 0.15 2.22
C PRO A 30 -9.70 0.70 3.44
N VAL A 31 -10.39 1.82 3.25
CA VAL A 31 -11.38 2.33 4.19
C VAL A 31 -12.55 1.34 4.33
N ASP A 32 -12.88 0.96 5.57
CA ASP A 32 -14.04 0.12 5.93
C ASP A 32 -15.18 0.91 6.60
N GLY A 33 -15.01 2.23 6.71
CA GLY A 33 -15.95 3.16 7.35
C GLY A 33 -15.59 3.49 8.80
N THR A 34 -14.70 2.72 9.44
CA THR A 34 -14.30 2.89 10.85
C THR A 34 -12.81 3.05 11.05
N ASN A 35 -11.99 2.64 10.07
CA ASN A 35 -10.53 2.56 10.17
C ASN A 35 -9.76 3.72 9.52
N TRP A 36 -10.35 4.91 9.39
CA TRP A 36 -9.77 6.03 8.62
C TRP A 36 -8.35 6.41 9.03
N ASP A 37 -8.04 6.33 10.32
CA ASP A 37 -6.72 6.60 10.91
C ASP A 37 -5.65 5.59 10.50
N LYS A 38 -6.04 4.42 9.99
CA LYS A 38 -5.13 3.32 9.57
C LYS A 38 -5.24 2.97 8.09
N ALA A 39 -6.30 3.43 7.43
CA ALA A 39 -6.52 3.21 6.02
C ALA A 39 -5.47 3.96 5.18
N THR A 40 -5.16 3.43 4.01
CA THR A 40 -4.23 4.05 3.06
C THR A 40 -4.84 4.34 1.70
N GLY A 41 -6.14 4.08 1.55
CA GLY A 41 -6.85 4.42 0.35
C GLY A 41 -8.30 3.96 0.33
N VAL A 42 -8.96 4.24 -0.78
CA VAL A 42 -10.33 3.81 -1.09
C VAL A 42 -10.28 2.91 -2.32
N PHE A 43 -11.02 1.81 -2.28
CA PHE A 43 -11.16 0.94 -3.45
C PHE A 43 -12.46 1.21 -4.21
N PHE A 44 -12.39 1.03 -5.53
CA PHE A 44 -13.56 0.79 -6.37
C PHE A 44 -13.40 -0.57 -7.06
N TYR A 45 -14.52 -1.27 -7.29
CA TYR A 45 -14.50 -2.67 -7.75
C TYR A 45 -15.10 -2.87 -9.15
N GLU A 46 -15.63 -1.81 -9.75
CA GLU A 46 -16.16 -1.81 -11.12
C GLU A 46 -15.52 -0.70 -11.93
N GLN A 47 -15.13 -0.98 -13.18
CA GLN A 47 -14.57 0.03 -14.08
C GLN A 47 -15.70 0.83 -14.75
N SER A 48 -16.52 1.48 -13.93
CA SER A 48 -17.64 2.31 -14.35
C SER A 48 -17.50 3.72 -13.80
N GLU A 49 -18.10 4.69 -14.49
CA GLU A 49 -18.14 6.08 -14.03
C GLU A 49 -18.78 6.19 -12.64
N SER A 50 -19.87 5.46 -12.40
CA SER A 50 -20.59 5.48 -11.13
C SER A 50 -19.73 4.97 -9.97
N ALA A 51 -18.96 3.90 -10.16
CA ALA A 51 -18.09 3.35 -9.13
C ALA A 51 -16.92 4.30 -8.79
N ILE A 52 -16.32 4.93 -9.81
CA ILE A 52 -15.26 5.92 -9.59
C ILE A 52 -15.82 7.14 -8.86
N ARG A 53 -17.00 7.65 -9.26
CA ARG A 53 -17.67 8.77 -8.56
C ARG A 53 -17.97 8.44 -7.10
N ALA A 54 -18.41 7.22 -6.80
CA ALA A 54 -18.65 6.78 -5.44
C ALA A 54 -17.36 6.76 -4.60
N ALA A 55 -16.27 6.23 -5.15
CA ALA A 55 -14.98 6.20 -4.47
C ALA A 55 -14.39 7.61 -4.23
N VAL A 56 -14.50 8.52 -5.22
CA VAL A 56 -14.08 9.92 -5.07
C VAL A 56 -14.90 10.62 -3.98
N LYS A 57 -16.22 10.39 -3.96
CA LYS A 57 -17.10 10.95 -2.92
C LYS A 57 -16.68 10.47 -1.53
N GLN A 58 -16.53 9.16 -1.35
CA GLN A 58 -16.07 8.59 -0.08
C GLN A 58 -14.71 9.16 0.35
N PHE A 59 -13.77 9.27 -0.60
CA PHE A 59 -12.44 9.84 -0.33
C PHE A 59 -12.54 11.28 0.20
N ILE A 60 -13.29 12.15 -0.48
CA ILE A 60 -13.44 13.57 -0.09
C ILE A 60 -14.11 13.70 1.29
N GLU A 61 -15.10 12.85 1.59
CA GLU A 61 -15.84 12.89 2.86
C GLU A 61 -14.96 12.55 4.08
N GLY A 62 -13.92 11.73 3.90
CA GLY A 62 -13.03 11.31 4.99
C GLY A 62 -11.57 11.73 4.83
N GLU A 63 -11.23 12.58 3.85
CA GLU A 63 -9.84 12.93 3.51
C GLU A 63 -9.05 13.43 4.73
N ALA A 64 -9.68 14.25 5.58
CA ALA A 64 -9.06 14.82 6.78
C ALA A 64 -8.76 13.78 7.88
N CYS A 65 -9.32 12.58 7.79
CA CYS A 65 -9.17 11.52 8.78
C CYS A 65 -7.99 10.58 8.48
N PHE A 66 -7.40 10.66 7.28
CA PHE A 66 -6.23 9.86 6.93
C PHE A 66 -4.99 10.31 7.72
N ASP A 67 -4.28 9.36 8.32
CA ASP A 67 -3.00 9.61 8.95
C ASP A 67 -1.84 9.40 7.96
N ARG A 68 -1.19 10.50 7.56
CA ARG A 68 -0.03 10.48 6.66
C ARG A 68 1.12 9.59 7.17
N GLN A 69 1.30 9.49 8.49
CA GLN A 69 2.35 8.68 9.08
C GLN A 69 2.02 7.20 8.95
N GLU A 70 0.78 6.79 9.22
CA GLU A 70 0.36 5.39 9.05
C GLU A 70 0.38 4.97 7.58
N ILE A 71 0.02 5.87 6.66
CA ILE A 71 0.14 5.66 5.21
C ILE A 71 1.59 5.35 4.81
N ARG A 72 2.53 6.21 5.22
CA ARG A 72 3.96 6.01 4.94
C ARG A 72 4.51 4.73 5.56
N LYS A 73 4.16 4.47 6.82
CA LYS A 73 4.55 3.27 7.55
C LYS A 73 4.06 1.99 6.87
N ASN A 74 2.90 2.02 6.21
CA ASN A 74 2.46 0.89 5.40
C ASN A 74 3.36 0.66 4.18
N ALA A 75 3.76 1.73 3.46
CA ALA A 75 4.70 1.63 2.34
C ALA A 75 6.09 1.14 2.76
N GLU A 76 6.57 1.47 3.96
CA GLU A 76 7.89 1.04 4.47
C GLU A 76 8.03 -0.49 4.59
N LYS A 77 6.91 -1.22 4.69
CA LYS A 77 6.85 -2.69 4.60
C LYS A 77 7.33 -3.22 3.25
N PHE A 78 7.35 -2.39 2.21
CA PHE A 78 7.76 -2.75 0.86
C PHE A 78 9.11 -2.12 0.48
N SER A 79 9.86 -1.59 1.45
CA SER A 79 11.15 -0.95 1.21
C SER A 79 12.22 -1.91 0.70
N ALA A 80 13.10 -1.41 -0.17
CA ALA A 80 14.25 -2.15 -0.67
C ALA A 80 15.17 -2.65 0.46
N GLY A 81 15.33 -1.85 1.54
CA GLY A 81 16.11 -2.23 2.71
C GLY A 81 15.53 -3.45 3.44
N ARG A 82 14.21 -3.51 3.62
CA ARG A 82 13.54 -4.67 4.21
C ARG A 82 13.66 -5.89 3.30
N PHE A 83 13.39 -5.74 2.01
CA PHE A 83 13.52 -6.82 1.03
C PHE A 83 14.93 -7.43 1.06
N LYS A 84 15.96 -6.59 0.97
CA LYS A 84 17.37 -6.99 1.05
C LYS A 84 17.69 -7.75 2.34
N LYS A 85 17.24 -7.24 3.49
CA LYS A 85 17.44 -7.91 4.78
C LYS A 85 16.78 -9.30 4.80
N GLU A 86 15.53 -9.40 4.37
CA GLU A 86 14.75 -10.64 4.42
C GLU A 86 15.28 -11.68 3.43
N ILE A 87 15.62 -11.28 2.20
CA ILE A 87 16.17 -12.19 1.20
C ILE A 87 17.57 -12.69 1.59
N THR A 88 18.42 -11.82 2.14
CA THR A 88 19.74 -12.21 2.64
C THR A 88 19.62 -13.21 3.80
N ALA A 89 18.68 -12.97 4.74
CA ALA A 89 18.43 -13.88 5.85
C ALA A 89 17.94 -15.26 5.35
N PHE A 90 17.01 -15.27 4.38
CA PHE A 90 16.49 -16.49 3.78
C PHE A 90 17.59 -17.30 3.05
N ILE A 91 18.43 -16.65 2.25
CA ILE A 91 19.55 -17.31 1.57
C ILE A 91 20.51 -17.92 2.59
N ARG A 92 20.87 -17.16 3.63
CA ARG A 92 21.75 -17.65 4.70
C ARG A 92 21.15 -18.86 5.41
N GLU A 93 19.85 -18.84 5.71
CA GLU A 93 19.15 -19.96 6.35
C GLU A 93 19.20 -21.23 5.48
N LYS A 94 19.03 -21.11 4.15
CA LYS A 94 18.96 -22.26 3.25
C LYS A 94 20.30 -22.77 2.75
N THR A 95 21.31 -21.91 2.68
CA THR A 95 22.61 -22.23 2.05
C THR A 95 23.80 -22.18 3.00
N GLY A 96 23.66 -21.53 4.17
CA GLY A 96 24.79 -21.24 5.07
C GLY A 96 25.72 -20.13 4.57
N ILE A 97 25.49 -19.58 3.38
CA ILE A 97 26.31 -18.53 2.76
C ILE A 97 25.72 -17.16 3.09
N THR A 98 26.58 -16.19 3.40
CA THR A 98 26.16 -14.78 3.48
C THR A 98 26.46 -14.14 2.13
N PRO A 99 25.45 -13.69 1.35
CA PRO A 99 25.70 -12.95 0.13
C PRO A 99 26.40 -11.63 0.45
N GLU A 100 27.65 -11.49 0.06
CA GLU A 100 28.36 -10.21 0.09
C GLU A 100 27.87 -9.36 -1.07
N GLY A 101 27.34 -8.16 -0.78
CA GLY A 101 27.08 -7.15 -1.82
C GLY A 101 25.72 -7.16 -2.52
N LEU A 102 24.73 -7.96 -2.07
CA LEU A 102 23.32 -7.58 -2.28
C LEU A 102 23.06 -6.26 -1.57
#